data_AF-I6B0R7-F1
#
_entry.id   AF-I6B0R7-F1
#
_cell.length_a   1.000
_cell.length_b   1.000
_cell.length_c   1.000
_cell.angle_alpha   90.00
_cell.angle_beta   90.00
_cell.angle_gamma   90.00
#
_symmetry.space_group_name_H-M   'P 1'
#
loop_
_entity.id
_entity.type
_entity.pdbx_description
1 polymer ?
#
loop_
_entity_poly.entity_id
_entity_poly.type
_entity_poly.pdbx_seq_one_letter_code
_entity_poly.pdbx_strand_id
1 'polypeptide(L)'
;MLPLVGATVTAVIDGRIFAGLTVNAGGTITLPRPVPHCGRIVVGLPYAGRLHSMRIDLQLASGSSQSRKRRVSECVLRFFRTSGAKYGREGQKLECVHFRKTDSPMDMTPEPITGEKVVAWPLGHDADGSIIIEQDQPLPFTLLGIAVKWEVLGD
;
A
#
# COMPACT_ATOMS: atom_id res chain seq x y z
N MET A 1 12.59 -24.19 -21.43
CA MET A 1 11.56 -24.14 -20.38
C MET A 1 10.99 -22.73 -20.37
N LEU A 2 9.70 -22.55 -20.69
CA LEU A 2 9.06 -21.23 -20.63
C LEU A 2 8.91 -20.85 -19.14
N PRO A 3 9.50 -19.73 -18.68
CA PRO A 3 9.77 -19.51 -17.26
C PRO A 3 8.55 -19.28 -16.37
N LEU A 4 7.35 -19.13 -16.95
CA LEU A 4 6.12 -18.78 -16.22
C LEU A 4 4.96 -19.77 -16.45
N VAL A 5 5.14 -20.85 -17.21
CA VAL A 5 4.06 -21.81 -17.51
C VAL A 5 3.55 -22.47 -16.21
N GLY A 6 2.24 -22.45 -16.01
CA GLY A 6 1.58 -22.98 -14.81
C GLY A 6 1.61 -22.05 -13.59
N ALA A 7 2.29 -20.90 -13.68
CA ALA A 7 2.34 -19.91 -12.60
C ALA A 7 1.14 -18.95 -12.64
N THR A 8 0.75 -18.47 -11.46
CA THR A 8 -0.15 -17.32 -11.33
C THR A 8 0.63 -16.03 -11.46
N VAL A 9 0.28 -15.22 -12.44
CA VAL A 9 0.94 -13.95 -12.78
C VAL A 9 -0.01 -12.78 -12.61
N THR A 10 0.57 -11.59 -12.50
CA THR A 10 -0.14 -10.32 -12.58
C THR A 10 0.34 -9.58 -13.82
N ALA A 11 -0.59 -9.07 -14.60
CA ALA A 11 -0.30 -8.24 -15.77
C ALA A 11 -0.68 -6.77 -15.48
N VAL A 12 0.16 -5.85 -15.95
CA VAL A 12 -0.12 -4.42 -15.97
C VAL A 12 -0.15 -3.98 -17.42
N ILE A 13 -1.28 -3.40 -17.85
CA ILE A 13 -1.49 -2.91 -19.21
C ILE A 13 -1.90 -1.45 -19.12
N ASP A 14 -1.04 -0.54 -19.58
CA ASP A 14 -1.27 0.91 -19.55
C ASP A 14 -1.76 1.43 -18.17
N GLY A 15 -1.18 0.88 -17.09
CA GLY A 15 -1.51 1.22 -15.70
C GLY A 15 -2.72 0.48 -15.11
N ARG A 16 -3.40 -0.37 -15.88
CA ARG A 16 -4.49 -1.23 -15.40
C ARG A 16 -3.92 -2.57 -14.95
N ILE A 17 -4.27 -2.98 -13.74
CA ILE A 17 -3.79 -4.23 -13.14
C ILE A 17 -4.81 -5.35 -13.41
N PHE A 18 -4.27 -6.51 -13.77
CA PHE A 18 -4.98 -7.77 -13.94
C PHE A 18 -4.26 -8.83 -13.12
N ALA A 19 -4.75 -9.09 -11.91
CA ALA A 19 -4.19 -10.08 -11.00
C ALA A 19 -4.83 -11.46 -11.18
N GLY A 20 -4.13 -12.51 -10.73
CA GLY A 20 -4.70 -13.86 -10.69
C GLY A 20 -4.80 -14.56 -12.05
N LEU A 21 -3.96 -14.17 -13.01
CA LEU A 21 -3.95 -14.78 -14.35
C LEU A 21 -3.07 -16.04 -14.33
N THR A 22 -3.57 -17.16 -14.88
CA THR A 22 -2.77 -18.39 -14.99
C THR A 22 -2.18 -18.50 -16.39
N VAL A 23 -0.87 -18.80 -16.46
CA VAL A 23 -0.20 -19.05 -17.74
C VAL A 23 -0.46 -20.48 -18.20
N ASN A 24 -1.07 -20.64 -19.37
CA ASN A 24 -1.37 -21.94 -19.96
C ASN A 24 -0.09 -22.68 -20.40
N ALA A 25 -0.22 -23.97 -20.70
CA ALA A 25 0.88 -24.80 -21.23
C ALA A 25 1.56 -24.21 -22.49
N GLY A 26 0.79 -23.47 -23.30
CA GLY A 26 1.28 -22.74 -24.47
C GLY A 26 1.95 -21.39 -24.17
N GLY A 27 2.10 -21.00 -22.91
CA GLY A 27 2.72 -19.71 -22.53
C GLY A 27 1.83 -18.49 -22.69
N THR A 28 0.52 -18.68 -22.91
CA THR A 28 -0.45 -17.59 -23.11
C THR A 28 -1.25 -17.31 -21.84
N ILE A 29 -1.71 -16.07 -21.70
CA ILE A 29 -2.62 -15.62 -20.64
C ILE A 29 -3.90 -15.08 -21.29
N THR A 30 -5.06 -15.42 -20.72
CA THR A 30 -6.35 -14.91 -21.17
C THR A 30 -6.77 -13.77 -20.25
N LEU A 31 -7.01 -12.58 -20.82
CA LEU A 31 -7.52 -11.46 -20.06
C LEU A 31 -9.05 -11.60 -19.86
N PRO A 32 -9.58 -11.31 -18.67
CA PRO A 32 -11.02 -11.44 -18.39
C PRO A 32 -11.88 -10.39 -19.11
N ARG A 33 -11.28 -9.30 -19.59
CA ARG A 33 -11.95 -8.25 -20.35
C ARG A 33 -11.07 -7.80 -21.51
N PRO A 34 -11.67 -7.46 -22.68
CA PRO A 34 -10.92 -6.90 -23.80
C PRO A 34 -10.33 -5.55 -23.42
N VAL A 35 -9.11 -5.29 -23.88
CA VAL A 35 -8.44 -4.00 -23.72
C VAL A 35 -8.26 -3.41 -25.12
N PRO A 36 -8.95 -2.30 -25.46
CA PRO A 36 -9.00 -1.78 -26.83
C PRO A 36 -7.68 -1.15 -27.29
N HIS A 37 -6.85 -0.70 -26.35
CA HIS A 37 -5.52 -0.16 -26.61
C HIS A 37 -4.54 -0.80 -25.64
N CYS A 38 -3.46 -1.37 -26.18
CA CYS A 38 -2.40 -2.00 -25.41
C CYS A 38 -1.07 -1.39 -25.86
N GLY A 39 -0.63 -0.32 -25.20
CA GLY A 39 0.66 0.32 -25.49
C GLY A 39 1.80 -0.43 -24.82
N ARG A 40 1.78 -0.47 -23.48
CA ARG A 40 2.80 -1.14 -22.67
C ARG A 40 2.20 -2.25 -21.81
N ILE A 41 2.74 -3.44 -21.97
CA ILE A 41 2.35 -4.65 -21.21
C ILE A 41 3.55 -5.11 -20.37
N VAL A 42 3.33 -5.29 -19.08
CA VAL A 42 4.30 -5.91 -18.16
C VAL A 42 3.60 -7.10 -17.51
N VAL A 43 4.20 -8.29 -17.61
CA VAL A 43 3.70 -9.51 -16.98
C VAL A 43 4.79 -10.08 -16.09
N GLY A 44 4.42 -10.43 -14.86
CA GLY A 44 5.35 -11.02 -13.92
C GLY A 44 4.66 -11.72 -12.76
N LEU A 45 5.46 -12.30 -11.89
CA LEU A 45 4.96 -12.88 -10.65
C LEU A 45 4.42 -11.77 -9.73
N PRO A 46 3.35 -12.03 -8.97
CA PRO A 46 2.87 -11.09 -7.97
C PRO A 46 3.96 -10.83 -6.93
N TYR A 47 4.08 -9.59 -6.50
CA TYR A 47 5.00 -9.17 -5.46
C TYR A 47 4.27 -8.28 -4.47
N ALA A 48 4.51 -8.52 -3.18
CA ALA A 48 4.04 -7.67 -2.10
C ALA A 48 5.24 -7.10 -1.35
N GLY A 49 5.42 -5.79 -1.46
CA GLY A 49 6.39 -5.05 -0.68
C GLY A 49 5.75 -4.62 0.63
N ARG A 50 6.24 -5.14 1.76
CA ARG A 50 5.72 -4.80 3.09
C ARG A 50 6.81 -4.15 3.93
N LEU A 51 6.50 -2.97 4.44
CA LEU A 51 7.29 -2.24 5.42
C LEU A 51 6.64 -2.41 6.78
N HIS A 52 7.44 -2.81 7.75
CA HIS A 52 7.07 -2.88 9.15
C HIS A 52 7.97 -1.92 9.94
N SER A 53 7.38 -0.88 10.52
CA SER A 53 8.15 0.03 11.35
C SER A 53 8.52 -0.65 12.67
N MET A 54 9.63 -0.20 13.25
CA MET A 54 9.88 -0.48 14.67
C MET A 54 8.78 0.14 15.55
N ARG A 55 8.72 -0.31 16.80
CA ARG A 55 7.94 0.36 17.84
C ARG A 55 8.43 1.79 17.97
N ILE A 56 7.50 2.74 17.93
CA ILE A 56 7.82 4.14 18.12
C ILE A 56 7.96 4.38 19.63
N ASP A 57 9.12 4.84 20.07
CA ASP A 57 9.33 5.27 21.45
C ASP A 57 9.31 6.80 21.54
N LEU A 58 8.57 7.32 22.51
CA LEU A 58 8.46 8.75 22.77
C LEU A 58 8.94 9.04 24.18
N GLN A 59 9.81 10.03 24.32
CA GLN A 59 10.18 10.56 25.62
C GLN A 59 9.13 11.60 26.02
N LEU A 60 8.29 11.25 27.00
CA LEU A 60 7.32 12.18 27.56
C LEU A 60 7.97 12.98 28.69
N ALA A 61 7.39 14.14 29.01
CA ALA A 61 7.80 14.92 30.19
C ALA A 61 7.68 14.11 31.49
N SER A 62 6.76 13.13 31.53
CA SER A 62 6.57 12.20 32.63
C SER A 62 7.47 10.95 32.60
N GLY A 63 8.49 10.90 31.73
CA GLY A 63 9.39 9.75 31.57
C GLY A 63 9.16 8.96 30.27
N SER A 64 9.69 7.73 30.22
CA SER A 64 9.48 6.85 29.06
C SER A 64 8.00 6.51 28.89
N SER A 65 7.52 6.57 27.66
CA SER A 65 6.18 6.12 27.33
C SER A 65 6.09 4.59 27.19
N GLN A 66 7.21 3.85 27.32
CA GLN A 66 7.22 2.39 27.32
C GLN A 66 6.33 1.88 28.48
N SER A 67 5.44 0.92 28.19
CA SER A 67 4.41 0.37 29.10
C SER A 67 3.08 1.14 29.23
N ARG A 68 2.96 2.37 28.69
CA ARG A 68 1.66 3.07 28.67
C ARG A 68 0.82 2.69 27.44
N LYS A 69 -0.51 2.60 27.61
CA LYS A 69 -1.45 2.44 26.49
C LYS A 69 -1.48 3.72 25.66
N ARG A 70 -1.21 3.60 24.36
CA ARG A 70 -1.20 4.72 23.43
C ARG A 70 -2.23 4.51 22.34
N ARG A 71 -2.64 5.59 21.71
CA ARG A 71 -3.52 5.57 20.55
C ARG A 71 -2.93 6.44 19.45
N VAL A 72 -2.73 5.87 18.28
CA VAL A 72 -2.49 6.65 17.06
C VAL A 72 -3.85 7.18 16.60
N SER A 73 -3.96 8.50 16.45
CA SER A 73 -5.16 9.12 15.89
C SER A 73 -5.02 9.29 14.38
N GLU A 74 -3.87 9.80 13.93
CA GLU A 74 -3.61 10.12 12.53
C GLU A 74 -2.19 9.72 12.14
N CYS A 75 -2.02 9.29 10.89
CA CYS A 75 -0.72 9.03 10.29
C CYS A 75 -0.57 9.86 9.01
N VAL A 76 0.60 10.46 8.83
CA VAL A 76 0.97 11.25 7.66
C VAL A 76 2.04 10.47 6.89
N LEU A 77 1.68 10.03 5.69
CA LEU A 77 2.56 9.29 4.80
C LEU A 77 3.07 10.23 3.72
N ARG A 78 4.39 10.40 3.60
CA ARG A 78 5.00 11.21 2.55
C ARG A 78 5.45 10.31 1.40
N PHE A 79 4.84 10.49 0.24
CA PHE A 79 5.08 9.68 -0.95
C PHE A 79 5.77 10.47 -2.06
N PHE A 80 6.50 9.76 -2.92
CA PHE A 80 7.07 10.28 -4.16
C PHE A 80 6.69 9.38 -5.33
N ARG A 81 6.01 9.92 -6.34
CA ARG A 81 5.55 9.20 -7.54
C ARG A 81 4.95 7.82 -7.23
N THR A 82 4.05 7.75 -6.25
CA THR A 82 3.42 6.50 -5.80
C THR A 82 1.99 6.37 -6.33
N SER A 83 1.61 5.18 -6.80
CA SER A 83 0.27 4.95 -7.38
C SER A 83 -0.63 4.02 -6.56
N GLY A 84 -0.10 3.44 -5.49
CA GLY A 84 -0.87 2.63 -4.55
C GLY A 84 -0.12 2.47 -3.23
N ALA A 85 -0.86 2.18 -2.17
CA ALA A 85 -0.34 1.80 -0.86
C ALA A 85 -1.53 1.34 -0.01
N LYS A 86 -1.26 0.44 0.91
CA LYS A 86 -2.13 0.07 2.02
C LYS A 86 -1.41 0.39 3.32
N TYR A 87 -2.17 0.67 4.37
CA TYR A 87 -1.66 0.95 5.69
C TYR A 87 -2.49 0.24 6.75
N GLY A 88 -1.91 0.01 7.92
CA GLY A 88 -2.66 -0.52 9.04
C GLY A 88 -1.77 -1.06 10.13
N ARG A 89 -2.37 -1.91 10.96
CA ARG A 89 -1.71 -2.57 12.09
C ARG A 89 -1.37 -4.01 11.72
N GLU A 90 -0.38 -4.56 12.39
CA GLU A 90 -0.06 -5.97 12.25
C GLU A 90 -1.23 -6.86 12.70
N GLY A 91 -1.46 -7.97 11.99
CA GLY A 91 -2.55 -8.91 12.26
C GLY A 91 -3.97 -8.39 11.95
N GLN A 92 -4.11 -7.16 11.45
CA GLN A 92 -5.38 -6.55 11.06
C GLN A 92 -5.49 -6.43 9.53
N LYS A 93 -6.72 -6.25 9.04
CA LYS A 93 -6.95 -5.95 7.63
C LYS A 93 -6.37 -4.56 7.31
N LEU A 94 -5.48 -4.49 6.33
CA LEU A 94 -4.91 -3.22 5.86
C LEU A 94 -5.95 -2.43 5.07
N GLU A 95 -5.95 -1.11 5.27
CA GLU A 95 -6.79 -0.15 4.57
C GLU A 95 -6.05 0.43 3.36
N CYS A 96 -6.77 0.69 2.28
CA CYS A 96 -6.18 1.29 1.09
C CYS A 96 -6.02 2.80 1.26
N VAL A 97 -4.86 3.34 0.92
CA VAL A 97 -4.68 4.78 0.80
C VAL A 97 -5.48 5.26 -0.42
N HIS A 98 -6.38 6.22 -0.21
CA HIS A 98 -7.16 6.82 -1.30
C HIS A 98 -6.37 7.92 -2.02
N PHE A 99 -5.84 7.59 -3.20
CA PHE A 99 -5.03 8.51 -4.01
C PHE A 99 -5.84 9.41 -4.96
N ARG A 100 -7.08 9.04 -5.28
CA ARG A 100 -7.93 9.85 -6.17
C ARG A 100 -8.39 11.12 -5.46
N LYS A 101 -8.34 12.24 -6.18
CA LYS A 101 -9.05 13.47 -5.86
C LYS A 101 -10.44 13.40 -6.50
N THR A 102 -11.43 14.07 -5.91
CA THR A 102 -12.83 14.03 -6.35
C THR A 102 -13.04 14.53 -7.79
N ASP A 103 -12.09 15.28 -8.33
CA ASP A 103 -12.10 15.91 -9.65
C ASP A 103 -11.46 15.06 -10.77
N SER A 104 -10.91 13.88 -10.44
CA SER A 104 -10.15 13.08 -11.41
C SER A 104 -11.09 12.30 -12.35
N PRO A 105 -10.94 12.43 -13.69
CA PRO A 105 -11.78 11.72 -14.65
C PRO A 105 -11.68 10.20 -14.47
N MET A 106 -12.84 9.53 -14.43
CA MET A 106 -12.92 8.08 -14.16
C MET A 106 -12.26 7.21 -15.24
N ASP A 107 -12.15 7.73 -16.47
CA ASP A 107 -11.63 7.01 -17.65
C ASP A 107 -10.11 7.03 -17.77
N MET A 108 -9.41 7.80 -16.93
CA MET A 108 -7.95 7.90 -16.95
C MET A 108 -7.30 7.20 -15.76
N THR A 109 -6.14 6.60 -16.02
CA THR A 109 -5.27 6.07 -14.96
C THR A 109 -4.85 7.25 -14.06
N PRO A 110 -5.05 7.18 -12.73
CA PRO A 110 -4.67 8.26 -11.83
C PRO A 110 -3.16 8.52 -11.92
N GLU A 111 -2.77 9.78 -11.94
CA GLU A 111 -1.36 10.14 -11.89
C GLU A 111 -0.72 9.69 -10.56
N PRO A 112 0.54 9.25 -10.56
CA PRO A 112 1.26 8.94 -9.32
C PRO A 112 1.31 10.17 -8.40
N ILE A 113 0.98 10.00 -7.11
CA ILE A 113 1.01 11.10 -6.16
C ILE A 113 2.45 11.42 -5.73
N THR A 114 2.74 12.71 -5.58
CA THR A 114 3.89 13.20 -4.83
C THR A 114 3.39 14.17 -3.78
N GLY A 115 3.76 13.95 -2.53
CA GLY A 115 3.32 14.78 -1.41
C GLY A 115 2.90 13.99 -0.18
N GLU A 116 2.20 14.66 0.72
CA GLU A 116 1.74 14.07 1.97
C GLU A 116 0.30 13.59 1.84
N LYS A 117 0.04 12.44 2.45
CA LYS A 117 -1.31 11.91 2.62
C LYS A 117 -1.56 11.67 4.10
N VAL A 118 -2.53 12.42 4.63
CA VAL A 118 -3.07 12.18 5.96
C VAL A 118 -4.06 11.04 5.86
N VAL A 119 -3.88 10.01 6.70
CA VAL A 119 -4.78 8.87 6.84
C VAL A 119 -5.24 8.78 8.28
N ALA A 120 -6.55 8.57 8.45
CA ALA A 120 -7.11 8.26 9.76
C ALA A 120 -6.62 6.87 10.17
N TRP A 121 -6.08 6.75 11.36
CA TRP A 121 -5.56 5.45 11.79
C TRP A 121 -6.71 4.55 12.29
N PRO A 122 -6.70 3.24 11.98
CA PRO A 122 -7.75 2.34 12.44
C PRO A 122 -7.90 2.42 13.96
N LEU A 123 -9.14 2.41 14.45
CA LEU A 123 -9.46 2.54 15.88
C LEU A 123 -8.85 1.38 16.70
N GLY A 124 -8.52 1.65 17.96
CA GLY A 124 -8.04 0.65 18.92
C GLY A 124 -6.81 1.09 19.68
N HIS A 125 -6.53 0.41 20.79
CA HIS A 125 -5.31 0.61 21.57
C HIS A 125 -4.30 -0.46 21.17
N ASP A 126 -3.05 -0.06 20.98
CA ASP A 126 -1.98 -1.00 20.72
C ASP A 126 -0.82 -0.71 21.68
N ALA A 127 -0.23 -1.78 22.21
CA ALA A 127 0.96 -1.73 23.03
C ALA A 127 2.24 -1.73 22.18
N ASP A 128 2.16 -2.26 20.96
CA ASP A 128 3.27 -2.32 19.99
C ASP A 128 3.43 -0.99 19.26
N GLY A 129 2.31 -0.46 18.75
CA GLY A 129 2.30 0.84 18.10
C GLY A 129 3.04 0.86 16.76
N SER A 130 3.24 -0.31 16.16
CA SER A 130 3.93 -0.45 14.88
C SER A 130 3.02 -0.09 13.71
N ILE A 131 3.63 0.41 12.65
CA ILE A 131 2.97 0.87 11.44
C ILE A 131 3.33 -0.12 10.33
N ILE A 132 2.31 -0.72 9.72
CA ILE A 132 2.47 -1.52 8.52
C ILE A 132 2.08 -0.66 7.32
N ILE A 133 2.95 -0.66 6.30
CA ILE A 133 2.64 -0.13 4.98
C ILE A 133 2.92 -1.25 3.97
N GLU A 134 1.97 -1.52 3.09
CA GLU A 134 2.06 -2.59 2.12
C GLU A 134 1.69 -2.10 0.73
N GLN A 135 2.40 -2.60 -0.27
CA GLN A 135 2.04 -2.47 -1.67
C GLN A 135 2.05 -3.88 -2.28
N ASP A 136 0.87 -4.42 -2.54
CA ASP A 136 0.64 -5.74 -3.15
C ASP A 136 0.42 -5.69 -4.66
N GLN A 137 0.43 -4.48 -5.23
CA GLN A 137 0.30 -4.26 -6.66
C GLN A 137 1.66 -3.87 -7.25
N PRO A 138 1.98 -4.33 -8.47
CA PRO A 138 3.23 -3.98 -9.17
C PRO A 138 3.18 -2.55 -9.73
N LEU A 139 2.93 -1.58 -8.86
CA LEU A 139 2.88 -0.16 -9.16
C LEU A 139 4.08 0.57 -8.55
N PRO A 140 4.47 1.73 -9.10
CA PRO A 140 5.46 2.58 -8.47
C PRO A 140 5.10 2.89 -7.01
N PHE A 141 6.05 2.67 -6.12
CA PHE A 141 5.94 2.96 -4.70
C PHE A 141 7.27 3.54 -4.20
N THR A 142 7.22 4.74 -3.64
CA THR A 142 8.34 5.31 -2.90
C THR A 142 7.79 6.07 -1.70
N LEU A 143 8.18 5.61 -0.52
CA LEU A 143 7.84 6.21 0.76
C LEU A 143 9.06 7.01 1.26
N LEU A 144 8.88 8.30 1.45
CA LEU A 144 9.93 9.21 1.92
C LEU A 144 9.93 9.36 3.44
N GLY A 145 8.80 9.16 4.09
CA GLY A 145 8.69 9.34 5.53
C GLY A 145 7.32 9.01 6.07
N ILE A 146 7.31 8.75 7.38
CA ILE A 146 6.12 8.46 8.17
C ILE A 146 6.16 9.41 9.36
N ALA A 147 5.10 10.19 9.52
CA ALA A 147 4.87 10.99 10.72
C ALA A 147 3.53 10.57 11.34
N VAL A 148 3.41 10.67 12.64
CA VAL A 148 2.27 10.12 13.37
C VAL A 148 1.86 11.03 14.49
N LYS A 149 0.56 11.18 14.64
CA LYS A 149 -0.08 11.91 15.73
C LYS A 149 -0.62 10.90 16.72
N TRP A 150 -0.19 11.06 17.97
CA TRP A 150 -0.54 10.16 19.05
C TRP A 150 -1.23 10.92 20.16
N GLU A 151 -2.14 10.22 20.82
CA GLU A 151 -2.71 10.61 22.10
C GLU A 151 -2.27 9.58 23.14
N VAL A 152 -1.70 10.08 24.24
CA VAL A 152 -1.33 9.26 25.40
C VAL A 152 -2.47 9.37 26.41
N LEU A 153 -3.01 8.24 26.83
CA LEU A 153 -4.02 8.21 27.88
C LEU A 153 -3.34 8.45 29.24
N GLY A 154 -3.74 9.51 29.94
CA GLY A 154 -3.32 9.79 31.32
C GLY A 154 -2.55 11.08 31.55
N ASP A 155 -2.49 11.98 30.56
CA ASP A 155 -2.08 13.39 30.70
C ASP A 155 -3.28 14.32 30.41
#